data_AF-A0A520BH23-F1
#
_entry.id   AF-A0A520BH23-F1
#
_cell.length_a   1.000
_cell.length_b   1.000
_cell.length_c   1.000
_cell.angle_alpha   90.00
_cell.angle_beta   90.00
_cell.angle_gamma   90.00
#
_symmetry.space_group_name_H-M   'P 1'
#
loop_
_entity.id
_entity.type
_entity.pdbx_description
1 polymer ?
#
loop_
_entity_poly.entity_id
_entity_poly.type
_entity_poly.pdbx_seq_one_letter_code
_entity_poly.pdbx_strand_id
1 'polypeptide(L)' 'FLLDIKDPTKVLAQTDEPIMQPQEPYELSGFLGHVVFTNGHIVKGDELTIYYGAADEFVCAAKFSIKEILAQLIYI' A
#
# COMPACT_ATOMS: atom_id res chain seq x y z
N PHE A 1 1.67 8.80 2.20
CA PHE A 1 2.30 10.14 2.21
C PHE A 1 3.23 10.29 1.02
N LEU A 2 3.26 11.47 0.42
CA LEU A 2 4.33 11.95 -0.46
C LEU A 2 5.19 12.92 0.34
N LEU A 3 6.50 12.70 0.34
CA LEU A 3 7.47 13.49 1.10
C LEU A 3 8.31 14.36 0.17
N ASP A 4 8.83 15.47 0.70
CA ASP A 4 9.73 16.34 -0.06
C ASP A 4 11.05 15.61 -0.39
N ILE A 5 11.51 15.76 -1.63
CA ILE A 5 12.69 15.06 -2.16
C ILE A 5 14.02 15.56 -1.56
N LYS A 6 14.05 16.80 -1.06
CA LYS A 6 15.24 17.42 -0.44
C LYS A 6 15.20 17.31 1.08
N ASP A 7 14.01 17.33 1.68
CA ASP A 7 13.80 17.25 3.12
C ASP A 7 12.62 16.32 3.47
N PRO A 8 12.86 15.00 3.65
CA PRO A 8 11.80 14.01 3.85
C PRO A 8 11.07 14.15 5.20
N THR A 9 11.52 15.06 6.08
CA THR A 9 10.75 15.41 7.30
C THR A 9 9.46 16.18 6.96
N LYS A 10 9.36 16.72 5.73
CA LYS A 10 8.19 17.45 5.24
C LYS A 10 7.27 16.54 4.45
N VAL A 11 6.03 16.44 4.92
CA VAL A 11 4.93 15.81 4.19
C VAL A 11 4.34 16.83 3.21
N LEU A 12 4.30 16.47 1.93
CA LEU A 12 3.72 17.30 0.86
C LEU A 12 2.25 16.94 0.58
N ALA A 13 1.92 15.64 0.66
CA ALA A 13 0.58 15.16 0.38
C ALA A 13 0.31 13.81 1.07
N GLN A 14 -0.97 13.47 1.20
CA GLN A 14 -1.43 12.17 1.70
C GLN A 14 -2.71 11.75 0.99
N THR A 15 -3.07 10.46 1.05
CA THR A 15 -4.39 10.00 0.62
C THR A 15 -5.37 10.16 1.79
N ASP A 16 -6.64 10.47 1.50
CA ASP A 16 -7.70 10.47 2.52
C ASP A 16 -8.15 9.05 2.86
N GLU A 17 -8.12 8.16 1.87
CA GLU A 17 -8.51 6.75 2.02
C GLU A 17 -7.30 5.81 1.85
N PRO A 18 -7.37 4.58 2.40
CA PRO A 18 -6.34 3.57 2.17
C PRO A 18 -6.26 3.18 0.68
N ILE A 19 -5.03 2.99 0.17
CA ILE A 19 -4.81 2.43 -1.17
C ILE A 19 -5.15 0.94 -1.26
N MET A 20 -5.23 0.26 -0.11
CA MET A 20 -5.53 -1.16 0.03
C MET A 20 -6.14 -1.43 1.41
N GLN A 21 -7.12 -2.32 1.46
CA GLN A 21 -7.76 -2.82 2.68
C GLN A 21 -8.08 -4.32 2.53
N PRO A 22 -8.27 -5.07 3.62
CA PRO A 22 -8.66 -6.49 3.55
C PRO A 22 -10.00 -6.64 2.82
N GLN A 23 -10.04 -7.46 1.78
CA GLN A 23 -11.23 -7.76 0.97
C GLN A 23 -11.33 -9.25 0.64
N GLU A 24 -10.20 -9.93 0.45
CA GLU A 24 -10.18 -11.32 0.03
C GLU A 24 -10.34 -12.28 1.22
N PRO A 25 -10.88 -13.50 1.02
CA PRO A 25 -11.13 -14.44 2.11
C PRO A 25 -9.89 -14.74 2.98
N TYR A 26 -8.70 -14.80 2.37
CA TYR A 26 -7.43 -15.05 3.06
C TYR A 26 -6.88 -13.81 3.81
N GLU A 27 -7.47 -12.64 3.61
CA GLU A 27 -7.18 -11.41 4.35
C GLU A 27 -8.18 -11.20 5.49
N LEU A 28 -9.43 -11.61 5.26
CA LEU A 28 -10.52 -11.50 6.23
C LEU A 28 -10.47 -12.59 7.30
N SER A 29 -9.91 -13.76 6.99
CA SER A 29 -9.84 -14.91 7.91
C SER A 29 -8.47 -15.59 7.86
N GLY A 30 -7.96 -15.94 9.05
CA GLY A 30 -6.70 -16.63 9.29
C GLY A 30 -6.36 -16.61 10.78
N PHE A 31 -5.08 -16.69 11.14
CA PHE A 31 -4.62 -16.55 12.53
C PHE A 31 -5.11 -15.24 13.18
N LEU A 32 -5.02 -14.12 12.46
CA LEU A 32 -5.60 -12.82 12.84
C LEU A 32 -6.31 -12.19 11.63
N GLY A 33 -7.61 -12.42 11.51
CA GLY A 33 -8.41 -11.92 10.38
C GLY A 33 -8.50 -10.39 10.26
N HIS A 34 -8.92 -9.92 9.09
CA HIS A 34 -9.02 -8.51 8.70
C HIS A 34 -7.68 -7.77 8.71
N VAL A 35 -6.63 -8.43 8.24
CA VAL A 35 -5.26 -7.87 8.20
C VAL A 35 -4.69 -7.92 6.79
N VAL A 36 -4.18 -6.77 6.34
CA VAL A 36 -3.21 -6.64 5.27
C VAL A 36 -2.04 -5.79 5.79
N PHE A 37 -0.82 -6.30 5.70
CA PHE A 37 0.36 -5.63 6.24
C PHE A 37 1.52 -5.67 5.24
N THR A 38 1.93 -4.51 4.73
CA THR A 38 2.92 -4.44 3.63
C THR A 38 4.35 -4.55 4.15
N ASN A 39 5.19 -5.36 3.50
CA ASN A 39 6.57 -5.63 3.94
C ASN A 39 7.64 -5.19 2.94
N GLY A 40 7.28 -5.05 1.66
CA GLY A 40 8.20 -4.64 0.62
C GLY A 40 7.54 -4.56 -0.74
N HIS A 41 8.23 -3.96 -1.70
CA HIS A 41 7.70 -3.83 -3.06
C HIS A 41 8.81 -3.84 -4.10
N ILE A 42 8.44 -4.16 -5.33
CA ILE A 42 9.29 -4.00 -6.52
C ILE A 42 8.59 -3.10 -7.53
N VAL A 43 9.38 -2.37 -8.33
CA VAL A 43 8.88 -1.43 -9.34
C VAL A 43 9.33 -1.87 -10.73
N LYS A 44 8.37 -1.92 -11.67
CA LYS A 44 8.63 -2.15 -13.09
C LYS A 44 7.89 -1.11 -13.93
N GLY A 45 8.55 0.01 -14.19
CA GLY A 45 7.92 1.15 -14.87
C GLY A 45 6.86 1.76 -13.97
N ASP A 46 5.60 1.73 -14.40
CA ASP A 46 4.46 2.23 -13.62
C ASP A 46 3.84 1.16 -12.70
N GLU A 47 4.15 -0.12 -12.91
CA GLU A 47 3.63 -1.21 -12.08
C GLU A 47 4.43 -1.32 -10.77
N LEU A 48 3.72 -1.21 -9.65
CA LEU A 48 4.19 -1.46 -8.30
C LEU A 48 3.62 -2.80 -7.83
N THR A 49 4.49 -3.79 -7.59
CA THR A 49 4.07 -5.04 -6.92
C THR A 49 4.43 -4.95 -5.45
N ILE A 50 3.43 -4.96 -4.57
CA ILE A 50 3.59 -4.94 -3.12
C ILE A 50 3.43 -6.36 -2.58
N TYR A 51 4.40 -6.81 -1.80
CA TYR A 51 4.31 -8.03 -1.00
C TYR A 51 3.81 -7.70 0.40
N TYR A 52 2.80 -8.42 0.86
CA TYR A 52 2.13 -8.16 2.12
C TYR A 52 1.76 -9.46 2.83
N GLY A 53 1.74 -9.41 4.16
CA GLY A 53 1.12 -10.43 4.99
C GLY A 53 -0.40 -10.29 5.01
N ALA A 54 -1.11 -11.40 4.91
CA ALA A 54 -2.57 -11.46 5.02
C ALA A 54 -2.97 -12.38 6.19
N ALA A 55 -3.84 -11.85 7.04
CA ALA A 55 -4.37 -12.52 8.23
C ALA A 55 -3.33 -13.15 9.19
N ASP A 56 -2.10 -12.59 9.25
CA ASP A 56 -0.92 -13.13 9.96
C ASP A 56 -0.60 -14.61 9.62
N GLU A 57 -0.99 -15.06 8.44
CA GLU A 57 -0.89 -16.47 8.04
C GLU A 57 -0.31 -16.65 6.64
N PHE A 58 -0.66 -15.77 5.71
CA PHE A 58 -0.26 -15.87 4.31
C PHE A 58 0.68 -14.74 3.90
N VAL A 59 1.51 -15.03 2.88
CA VAL A 59 2.25 -14.00 2.13
C VAL A 59 1.59 -13.88 0.76
N CYS A 60 1.18 -12.67 0.42
CA CYS A 60 0.42 -12.34 -0.78
C CYS A 60 1.13 -11.24 -1.59
N ALA A 61 0.68 -11.01 -2.82
CA ALA A 61 1.18 -9.95 -3.66
C ALA A 61 0.02 -9.23 -4.38
N ALA A 62 0.04 -7.91 -4.35
CA ALA A 62 -0.93 -7.05 -5.03
C ALA A 62 -0.20 -6.10 -5.98
N LYS A 63 -0.84 -5.78 -7.11
CA LYS A 63 -0.29 -4.91 -8.15
C LYS A 63 -1.07 -3.60 -8.21
N PHE A 64 -0.34 -2.50 -8.33
CA PHE A 64 -0.88 -1.15 -8.40
C PHE A 64 -0.18 -0.35 -9.50
N SER A 65 -0.81 0.72 -9.97
CA SER A 65 -0.13 1.77 -10.75
C SER A 65 0.39 2.86 -9.82
N ILE A 66 1.65 3.26 -9.99
CA ILE A 66 2.23 4.39 -9.26
C ILE A 66 1.50 5.68 -9.63
N LYS A 67 1.19 5.89 -10.91
CA LYS A 67 0.41 7.06 -11.37
C LYS A 67 -0.95 7.13 -10.72
N GLU A 68 -1.66 6.00 -10.60
CA GLU A 68 -2.98 5.97 -9.94
C GLU A 68 -2.88 6.32 -8.46
N ILE A 69 -1.88 5.78 -7.74
CA ILE A 69 -1.63 6.14 -6.34
C ILE A 69 -1.32 7.64 -6.21
N LEU A 70 -0.45 8.18 -7.06
CA LEU A 70 -0.08 9.60 -7.03
C LEU A 70 -1.28 10.51 -7.35
N ALA A 71 -2.21 10.06 -8.20
CA ALA A 71 -3.42 10.81 -8.55
C ALA A 71 -4.43 10.91 -7.38
N GLN A 72 -4.35 10.02 -6.39
CA GLN A 72 -5.20 10.02 -5.20
C GLN A 72 -4.68 10.93 -4.08
N LEU A 73 -3.48 11.51 -4.23
CA LEU A 73 -2.87 12.35 -3.22
C LEU A 73 -3.53 13.74 -3.16
N ILE A 74 -3.75 14.21 -1.93
CA ILE A 74 -4.23 15.55 -1.61
C ILE A 74 -3.06 16.35 -1.02
N TYR A 75 -2.72 17.45 -1.68
CA TYR A 75 -1.62 18.34 -1.27
C TYR A 75 -2.03 19.20 -0.07
N ILE A 76 -1.10 19.36 0.87
CA ILE A 76 -1.27 20.09 2.13
C ILE A 76 -0.61 21.48 2.02
#